data_AF-A0A3B9N4D6-F1
#
_entry.id   AF-A0A3B9N4D6-F1
#
_cell.length_a   1.000
_cell.length_b   1.000
_cell.length_c   1.000
_cell.angle_alpha   90.00
_cell.angle_beta   90.00
_cell.angle_gamma   90.00
#
_symmetry.space_group_name_H-M   'P 1'
#
loop_
_entity.id
_entity.type
_entity.pdbx_description
1 polymer ?
#
loop_
_entity_poly.entity_id
_entity_poly.type
_entity_poly.pdbx_seq_one_letter_code
_entity_poly.pdbx_strand_id
1 'polypeptide(L)'
;MRHKKIVIEYWTDPDGDDFRDINEFVKNINQDYFLTLNKKRTDACGGGLYDFIIKITEDISLLELAKSYAEDGVKIIIGYSLKKIFDSTKALFEKNKKFSPSVEELVIDYKDCKVRIYNIYKNGIEECFDDIMKELCDLRLADKKFFKKIKTIHLPIFNNKDLYKICDYRVKLNVDEPLINLTKKDFFNYWGIAKKKNKYVYDVKNKKVFKQIYYTQKTYDKIFDKAYAEGKLE
;
A
#
# COMPACT_ATOMS: atom_id res chain seq x y z
N MET A 1 15.00 5.85 -21.83
CA MET A 1 14.25 5.45 -20.61
C MET A 1 12.86 6.04 -20.71
N ARG A 2 11.79 5.24 -20.70
CA ARG A 2 10.43 5.78 -20.52
C ARG A 2 10.33 6.29 -19.09
N HIS A 3 9.91 7.53 -18.89
CA HIS A 3 9.76 8.12 -17.56
C HIS A 3 8.78 7.29 -16.72
N LYS A 4 9.17 6.96 -15.49
CA LYS A 4 8.29 6.32 -14.51
C LYS A 4 7.12 7.27 -14.22
N LYS A 5 5.89 6.77 -14.28
CA LYS A 5 4.68 7.56 -14.00
C LYS A 5 4.32 7.42 -12.53
N ILE A 6 4.13 8.56 -11.88
CA ILE A 6 3.65 8.64 -10.50
C ILE A 6 2.31 9.35 -10.53
N VAL A 7 1.33 8.80 -9.82
CA VAL A 7 0.06 9.46 -9.54
C VAL A 7 -0.07 9.57 -8.04
N ILE A 8 -0.21 10.77 -7.52
CA ILE A 8 -0.51 10.98 -6.09
C ILE A 8 -1.93 11.48 -5.98
N GLU A 9 -2.76 10.73 -5.26
CA GLU A 9 -4.09 11.16 -4.86
C GLU A 9 -4.01 11.62 -3.41
N TYR A 10 -4.52 12.81 -3.12
CA TYR A 10 -4.56 13.33 -1.75
C TYR A 10 -5.84 14.11 -1.49
N TRP A 11 -6.23 14.14 -0.22
CA TRP A 11 -7.43 14.84 0.25
C TRP A 11 -7.05 16.14 0.95
N THR A 12 -7.85 17.18 0.74
CA THR A 12 -7.72 18.47 1.44
C THR A 12 -9.03 18.85 2.10
N ASP A 13 -8.92 19.83 3.01
CA ASP A 13 -10.04 20.51 3.65
C ASP A 13 -11.12 20.94 2.64
N PRO A 14 -12.43 20.82 2.99
CA PRO A 14 -13.53 21.32 2.15
C PRO A 14 -13.38 22.79 1.74
N ASP A 15 -12.81 23.62 2.62
CA ASP A 15 -12.61 25.05 2.42
C ASP A 15 -11.49 25.36 1.39
N GLY A 16 -10.77 24.32 0.96
CA GLY A 16 -9.87 24.38 -0.19
C GLY A 16 -8.40 24.63 0.13
N ASP A 17 -8.05 24.81 1.41
CA ASP A 17 -6.68 24.95 1.90
C ASP A 17 -5.81 23.76 1.45
N ASP A 18 -4.77 24.07 0.69
CA ASP A 18 -3.83 23.09 0.12
C ASP A 18 -2.55 22.97 0.95
N PHE A 19 -1.73 21.97 0.62
CA PHE A 19 -0.37 21.89 1.14
C PHE A 19 0.44 23.11 0.72
N ARG A 20 1.09 23.72 1.71
CA ARG A 20 2.16 24.69 1.46
C ARG A 20 3.22 24.01 0.60
N ASP A 21 3.63 24.70 -0.46
CA ASP A 21 4.67 24.28 -1.40
C ASP A 21 4.36 23.01 -2.22
N ILE A 22 3.08 22.67 -2.41
CA ILE A 22 2.69 21.54 -3.29
C ILE A 22 3.24 21.71 -4.72
N ASN A 23 3.30 22.94 -5.23
CA ASN A 23 3.86 23.22 -6.56
C ASN A 23 5.38 23.01 -6.63
N GLU A 24 6.11 23.30 -5.55
CA GLU A 24 7.55 23.05 -5.46
C GLU A 24 7.83 21.54 -5.41
N PHE A 25 7.04 20.82 -4.60
CA PHE A 25 7.06 19.36 -4.55
C PHE A 25 6.86 18.74 -5.94
N VAL A 26 5.89 19.23 -6.71
CA VAL A 26 5.65 18.78 -8.09
C VAL A 26 6.88 19.00 -8.97
N LYS A 27 7.48 20.20 -8.92
CA LYS A 27 8.67 20.52 -9.71
C LYS A 27 9.84 19.60 -9.35
N ASN A 28 10.05 19.31 -8.07
CA ASN A 28 11.15 18.47 -7.59
C ASN A 28 11.02 17.00 -8.06
N ILE A 29 9.80 16.46 -8.09
CA ILE A 29 9.55 15.10 -8.58
C ILE A 29 9.56 15.05 -10.11
N ASN A 30 9.01 16.05 -10.79
CA ASN A 30 8.93 16.07 -12.26
C ASN A 30 10.28 16.14 -12.98
N GLN A 31 11.37 16.39 -12.25
CA GLN A 31 12.73 16.30 -12.79
C GLN A 31 13.08 14.88 -13.27
N ASP A 32 12.60 13.86 -12.56
CA ASP A 32 12.95 12.46 -12.83
C ASP A 32 11.74 11.60 -13.23
N TYR A 33 10.52 12.06 -12.94
CA TYR A 33 9.28 11.31 -13.09
C TYR A 33 8.22 12.12 -13.85
N PHE A 34 7.19 11.44 -14.34
CA PHE A 34 5.96 12.12 -14.76
C PHE A 34 4.94 12.04 -13.63
N LEU A 35 4.82 13.10 -12.83
CA LEU A 35 3.88 13.19 -11.71
C LEU A 35 2.53 13.74 -12.15
N THR A 36 1.47 13.03 -11.80
CA THR A 36 0.08 13.52 -11.85
C THR A 36 -0.41 13.70 -10.41
N LEU A 37 -0.88 14.90 -10.07
CA LEU A 37 -1.54 15.16 -8.79
C LEU A 37 -3.06 15.20 -8.97
N ASN A 38 -3.76 14.40 -8.16
CA ASN A 38 -5.21 14.36 -8.11
C ASN A 38 -5.66 14.81 -6.72
N LYS A 39 -5.98 16.11 -6.61
CA LYS A 39 -6.59 16.68 -5.41
C LYS A 39 -8.05 16.25 -5.31
N LYS A 40 -8.45 15.70 -4.17
CA LYS A 40 -9.85 15.42 -3.83
C LYS A 40 -10.25 16.29 -2.66
N ARG A 41 -11.46 16.87 -2.72
CA ARG A 41 -12.05 17.52 -1.56
C ARG A 41 -12.70 16.44 -0.70
N THR A 42 -12.49 16.50 0.62
CA THR A 42 -13.30 15.71 1.54
C THR A 42 -14.71 16.31 1.60
N ASP A 43 -15.73 15.45 1.65
CA ASP A 43 -17.12 15.80 1.98
C ASP A 43 -17.40 15.70 3.49
N ALA A 44 -16.45 15.16 4.26
CA ALA A 44 -16.58 14.92 5.68
C ALA A 44 -15.74 15.90 6.51
N CYS A 45 -16.37 16.53 7.51
CA CYS A 45 -15.72 17.33 8.57
C CYS A 45 -15.04 16.46 9.66
N GLY A 46 -14.82 15.17 9.43
CA GLY A 46 -14.36 14.22 10.43
C GLY A 46 -13.14 13.40 9.98
N GLY A 47 -12.03 13.56 10.71
CA GLY A 47 -11.05 12.49 11.00
C GLY A 47 -10.01 12.08 9.96
N GLY A 48 -10.23 12.27 8.66
CA GLY A 48 -9.34 11.79 7.58
C GLY A 48 -8.74 12.91 6.74
N LEU A 49 -8.29 13.98 7.38
CA LEU A 49 -7.70 15.12 6.69
C LEU A 49 -6.26 14.78 6.29
N TYR A 50 -5.95 14.87 5.00
CA TYR A 50 -4.58 14.85 4.43
C TYR A 50 -3.90 13.48 4.24
N ASP A 51 -4.67 12.47 3.84
CA ASP A 51 -4.17 11.16 3.40
C ASP A 51 -3.48 11.24 2.02
N PHE A 52 -2.30 10.62 1.88
CA PHE A 52 -1.60 10.47 0.61
C PHE A 52 -1.68 9.03 0.12
N ILE A 53 -2.22 8.84 -1.07
CA ILE A 53 -2.11 7.58 -1.81
C ILE A 53 -1.15 7.79 -2.98
N ILE A 54 0.00 7.12 -2.91
CA ILE A 54 1.03 7.17 -3.93
C ILE A 54 0.87 5.95 -4.83
N LYS A 55 0.66 6.16 -6.13
CA LYS A 55 0.58 5.10 -7.14
C LYS A 55 1.72 5.26 -8.13
N ILE A 56 2.46 4.20 -8.37
CA ILE A 56 3.67 4.20 -9.19
C ILE A 56 3.51 3.12 -10.24
N THR A 57 3.74 3.48 -11.50
CA THR A 57 3.72 2.53 -12.62
C THR A 57 5.14 2.26 -13.09
N GLU A 58 5.51 0.99 -13.05
CA GLU A 58 6.83 0.46 -13.40
C GLU A 58 6.73 -0.38 -14.67
N ASP A 59 7.61 -0.14 -15.65
CA ASP A 59 7.66 -0.93 -16.91
C ASP A 59 8.43 -2.26 -16.72
N ILE A 60 9.07 -2.45 -15.57
CA ILE A 60 9.71 -3.71 -15.17
C ILE A 60 8.71 -4.63 -14.47
N SER A 61 8.84 -5.94 -14.66
CA SER A 61 8.11 -6.93 -13.86
C SER A 61 8.73 -7.13 -12.48
N LEU A 62 7.93 -7.50 -11.48
CA LEU A 62 8.44 -7.86 -10.16
C LEU A 62 9.38 -9.08 -10.25
N LEU A 63 9.17 -9.98 -11.22
CA LEU A 63 10.07 -11.11 -11.46
C LEU A 63 11.43 -10.68 -11.98
N GLU A 64 11.51 -9.75 -12.93
CA GLU A 64 12.77 -9.21 -13.43
C GLU A 64 13.52 -8.49 -12.31
N LEU A 65 12.81 -7.69 -11.52
CA LEU A 65 13.37 -7.07 -10.32
C LEU A 65 13.96 -8.10 -9.36
N ALA A 66 13.20 -9.15 -9.04
CA ALA A 66 13.63 -10.17 -8.10
C ALA A 66 14.85 -10.95 -8.61
N LYS A 67 14.93 -11.24 -9.91
CA LYS A 67 16.11 -11.86 -10.53
C LYS A 67 17.34 -10.95 -10.41
N SER A 68 17.21 -9.68 -10.75
CA SER A 68 18.30 -8.70 -10.61
C SER A 68 18.75 -8.54 -9.15
N TYR A 69 17.81 -8.57 -8.21
CA TYR A 69 18.11 -8.57 -6.78
C TYR A 69 18.95 -9.79 -6.36
N ALA A 70 18.63 -10.98 -6.88
CA ALA A 70 19.33 -12.22 -6.55
C ALA A 70 20.70 -12.36 -7.24
N GLU A 71 20.83 -11.87 -8.48
CA GLU A 71 22.04 -12.00 -9.30
C GLU A 71 23.11 -10.98 -8.90
N ASP A 72 22.73 -9.71 -8.74
CA ASP A 72 23.69 -8.61 -8.58
C ASP A 72 23.64 -7.97 -7.17
N GLY A 73 22.73 -8.42 -6.30
CA GLY A 73 22.48 -7.74 -5.01
C GLY A 73 21.98 -6.30 -5.19
N VAL A 74 21.50 -5.94 -6.38
CA VAL A 74 21.14 -4.56 -6.76
C VAL A 74 19.89 -4.13 -5.98
N LYS A 75 20.15 -3.54 -4.81
CA LYS A 75 19.21 -2.71 -4.03
C LYS A 75 18.81 -1.41 -4.74
N ILE A 76 19.37 -1.12 -5.92
CA ILE A 76 19.71 0.27 -6.24
C ILE A 76 18.67 0.98 -7.12
N ILE A 77 18.01 0.35 -8.10
CA ILE A 77 17.22 1.17 -9.04
C ILE A 77 15.85 1.59 -8.47
N ILE A 78 15.12 0.66 -7.85
CA ILE A 78 13.78 0.95 -7.30
C ILE A 78 13.88 1.62 -5.93
N GLY A 79 14.79 1.16 -5.06
CA GLY A 79 15.04 1.80 -3.76
C GLY A 79 15.47 3.26 -3.89
N TYR A 80 16.39 3.58 -4.81
CA TYR A 80 16.83 4.97 -4.98
C TYR A 80 15.75 5.86 -5.63
N SER A 81 14.97 5.31 -6.58
CA SER A 81 13.89 6.08 -7.19
C SER A 81 12.78 6.42 -6.20
N LEU A 82 12.40 5.44 -5.36
CA LEU A 82 11.38 5.62 -4.34
C LEU A 82 11.86 6.45 -3.15
N LYS A 83 13.15 6.35 -2.80
CA LYS A 83 13.76 7.19 -1.77
C LYS A 83 13.58 8.68 -2.09
N LYS A 84 13.82 9.12 -3.33
CA LYS A 84 13.60 10.54 -3.70
C LYS A 84 12.14 10.96 -3.50
N ILE A 85 11.19 10.08 -3.79
CA ILE A 85 9.76 10.35 -3.60
C ILE A 85 9.45 10.47 -2.11
N PHE A 86 9.90 9.52 -1.28
CA PHE A 86 9.71 9.57 0.16
C PHE A 86 10.39 10.78 0.80
N ASP A 87 11.61 11.12 0.40
CA ASP A 87 12.34 12.30 0.89
C ASP A 87 11.58 13.59 0.52
N SER A 88 11.07 13.68 -0.72
CA SER A 88 10.27 14.83 -1.17
C SER A 88 8.92 14.92 -0.44
N THR A 89 8.25 13.79 -0.23
CA THR A 89 6.99 13.71 0.51
C THR A 89 7.20 14.09 1.98
N LYS A 90 8.27 13.60 2.60
CA LYS A 90 8.64 13.97 3.96
C LYS A 90 8.90 15.47 4.09
N ALA A 91 9.64 16.07 3.15
CA ALA A 91 9.87 17.51 3.14
C ALA A 91 8.55 18.30 3.02
N LEU A 92 7.61 17.85 2.19
CA LEU A 92 6.28 18.43 2.08
C LEU A 92 5.51 18.32 3.40
N PHE A 93 5.53 17.13 4.03
CA PHE A 93 4.82 16.85 5.28
C PHE A 93 5.37 17.67 6.45
N GLU A 94 6.69 17.86 6.53
CA GLU A 94 7.35 18.67 7.56
C GLU A 94 6.91 20.13 7.52
N LYS A 95 6.67 20.70 6.33
CA LYS A 95 6.13 22.06 6.15
C LYS A 95 4.63 22.16 6.48
N ASN A 96 3.95 21.03 6.58
CA ASN A 96 2.50 20.92 6.71
C ASN A 96 2.09 20.10 7.96
N LYS A 97 2.96 20.02 8.98
CA LYS A 97 2.76 19.24 10.22
C LYS A 97 1.45 19.47 10.94
N LYS A 98 0.88 20.68 10.87
CA LYS A 98 -0.42 21.01 11.49
C LYS A 98 -1.54 20.07 11.06
N PHE A 99 -1.38 19.47 9.88
CA PHE A 99 -2.34 18.57 9.26
C PHE A 99 -2.07 17.09 9.55
N SER A 100 -0.96 16.77 10.23
CA SER A 100 -0.50 15.39 10.46
C SER A 100 -0.55 14.48 9.23
N PRO A 101 -0.04 14.93 8.06
CA PRO A 101 -0.15 14.18 6.81
C PRO A 101 0.63 12.87 6.85
N SER A 102 0.15 11.90 6.07
CA SER A 102 0.58 10.51 6.15
C SER A 102 0.43 9.83 4.79
N VAL A 103 1.39 8.97 4.41
CA VAL A 103 1.20 8.08 3.25
C VAL A 103 0.39 6.89 3.71
N GLU A 104 -0.90 6.84 3.35
CA GLU A 104 -1.82 5.79 3.79
C GLU A 104 -1.74 4.53 2.91
N GLU A 105 -1.48 4.70 1.62
CA GLU A 105 -1.33 3.58 0.68
C GLU A 105 -0.23 3.85 -0.34
N LEU A 106 0.65 2.88 -0.53
CA LEU A 106 1.58 2.82 -1.66
C LEU A 106 1.16 1.69 -2.61
N VAL A 107 0.89 2.05 -3.86
CA VAL A 107 0.57 1.10 -4.93
C VAL A 107 1.69 1.10 -5.95
N ILE A 108 2.26 -0.07 -6.22
CA ILE A 108 3.26 -0.25 -7.27
C ILE A 108 2.66 -1.20 -8.32
N ASP A 109 2.41 -0.65 -9.51
CA ASP A 109 1.94 -1.36 -10.69
C ASP A 109 3.14 -1.80 -11.51
N TYR A 110 3.63 -3.01 -11.24
CA TYR A 110 4.60 -3.69 -12.11
C TYR A 110 3.90 -4.24 -13.34
N LYS A 111 4.69 -4.51 -14.39
CA LYS A 111 4.21 -5.10 -15.64
C LYS A 111 3.45 -6.42 -15.46
N ASP A 112 3.81 -7.23 -14.47
CA ASP A 112 3.24 -8.56 -14.25
C ASP A 112 2.31 -8.68 -13.02
N CYS A 113 2.35 -7.71 -12.09
CA CYS A 113 1.49 -7.72 -10.90
C CYS A 113 1.39 -6.33 -10.25
N LYS A 114 0.35 -6.15 -9.44
CA LYS A 114 0.18 -4.98 -8.57
C LYS A 114 0.59 -5.32 -7.13
N VAL A 115 1.32 -4.44 -6.47
CA VAL A 115 1.60 -4.52 -5.04
C VAL A 115 0.91 -3.35 -4.36
N ARG A 116 0.16 -3.60 -3.29
CA ARG A 116 -0.52 -2.58 -2.48
C ARG A 116 -0.05 -2.71 -1.04
N ILE A 117 0.58 -1.65 -0.54
CA ILE A 117 1.14 -1.56 0.80
C ILE A 117 0.27 -0.58 1.57
N TYR A 118 -0.38 -1.05 2.62
CA TYR A 118 -1.23 -0.26 3.50
C TYR A 118 -0.41 0.21 4.69
N ASN A 119 -0.53 1.50 5.00
CA ASN A 119 0.11 2.03 6.18
C ASN A 119 -0.63 1.59 7.42
N ILE A 120 0.12 1.22 8.45
CA ILE A 120 -0.44 0.68 9.69
C ILE A 120 -0.04 1.48 10.93
N TYR A 121 1.01 2.29 10.83
CA TYR A 121 1.44 3.25 11.84
C TYR A 121 2.20 4.41 11.17
N LYS A 122 2.46 5.50 11.89
CA LYS A 122 3.10 6.69 11.34
C LYS A 122 4.44 6.37 10.65
N ASN A 123 4.57 6.76 9.38
CA ASN A 123 5.73 6.49 8.51
C ASN A 123 6.10 5.01 8.32
N GLY A 124 5.16 4.09 8.57
CA GLY A 124 5.46 2.65 8.58
C GLY A 124 5.87 2.11 7.21
N ILE A 125 5.27 2.63 6.13
CA ILE A 125 5.65 2.27 4.76
C ILE A 125 7.10 2.65 4.50
N GLU A 126 7.51 3.89 4.80
CA GLU A 126 8.89 4.35 4.56
C GLU A 126 9.92 3.54 5.36
N GLU A 127 9.66 3.31 6.65
CA GLU A 127 10.57 2.58 7.55
C GLU A 127 10.74 1.09 7.19
N CYS A 128 9.73 0.51 6.55
CA CYS A 128 9.71 -0.91 6.20
C CYS A 128 10.00 -1.16 4.72
N PHE A 129 10.15 -0.12 3.90
CA PHE A 129 10.13 -0.24 2.45
C PHE A 129 11.19 -1.22 1.92
N ASP A 130 12.44 -1.07 2.35
CA ASP A 130 13.55 -1.93 1.89
C ASP A 130 13.34 -3.40 2.27
N ASP A 131 12.86 -3.65 3.49
CA ASP A 131 12.58 -5.01 3.99
C ASP A 131 11.37 -5.62 3.26
N ILE A 132 10.33 -4.82 2.98
CA ILE A 132 9.18 -5.22 2.16
C ILE A 132 9.65 -5.62 0.76
N MET A 133 10.49 -4.81 0.13
CA MET A 133 10.97 -5.07 -1.22
C MET A 133 11.83 -6.31 -1.30
N LYS A 134 12.69 -6.53 -0.31
CA LYS A 134 13.46 -7.77 -0.18
C LYS A 134 12.54 -8.98 -0.07
N GLU A 135 11.57 -8.93 0.83
CA GLU A 135 10.64 -10.03 1.04
C GLU A 135 9.74 -10.30 -0.19
N LEU A 136 9.35 -9.25 -0.93
CA LEU A 136 8.64 -9.40 -2.21
C LEU A 136 9.50 -10.10 -3.26
N CYS A 137 10.80 -9.81 -3.31
CA CYS A 137 11.73 -10.48 -4.23
C CYS A 137 11.88 -11.96 -3.85
N ASP A 138 12.12 -12.26 -2.57
CA ASP A 138 12.23 -13.62 -2.05
C ASP A 138 10.97 -14.43 -2.34
N LEU A 139 9.80 -13.85 -2.03
CA LEU A 139 8.48 -14.42 -2.35
C LEU A 139 8.35 -14.74 -3.84
N ARG A 140 8.72 -13.78 -4.71
CA ARG A 140 8.57 -13.93 -6.16
C ARG A 140 9.42 -15.08 -6.71
N LEU A 141 10.55 -15.36 -6.07
CA LEU A 141 11.49 -16.42 -6.46
C LEU A 141 11.15 -17.80 -5.88
N ALA A 142 10.47 -17.86 -4.74
CA ALA A 142 10.21 -19.10 -4.00
C ALA A 142 9.41 -20.16 -4.76
N ASP A 143 8.31 -19.78 -5.44
CA ASP A 143 7.51 -20.69 -6.28
C ASP A 143 7.12 -20.04 -7.62
N LYS A 144 8.01 -20.20 -8.61
CA LYS A 144 7.85 -19.62 -9.95
C LYS A 144 6.51 -20.00 -10.59
N LYS A 145 5.99 -21.22 -10.37
CA LYS A 145 4.72 -21.68 -10.97
C LYS A 145 3.53 -21.01 -10.30
N PHE A 146 3.50 -21.01 -8.98
CA PHE A 146 2.43 -20.37 -8.22
C PHE A 146 2.36 -18.87 -8.54
N PHE A 147 3.51 -18.20 -8.50
CA PHE A 147 3.57 -16.74 -8.61
C PHE A 147 3.46 -16.21 -10.05
N LYS A 148 3.52 -17.05 -11.08
CA LYS A 148 3.35 -16.64 -12.50
C LYS A 148 2.01 -15.96 -12.80
N LYS A 149 0.96 -16.21 -11.99
CA LYS A 149 -0.41 -15.70 -12.21
C LYS A 149 -0.93 -14.82 -11.07
N ILE A 150 -0.04 -14.19 -10.29
CA ILE A 150 -0.47 -13.17 -9.34
C ILE A 150 -1.06 -12.00 -10.12
N LYS A 151 -2.18 -11.48 -9.64
CA LYS A 151 -2.68 -10.19 -10.08
C LYS A 151 -2.30 -9.10 -9.09
N THR A 152 -2.48 -9.37 -7.80
CA THR A 152 -2.26 -8.36 -6.76
C THR A 152 -1.74 -8.98 -5.48
N ILE A 153 -0.79 -8.31 -4.84
CA ILE A 153 -0.31 -8.60 -3.49
C ILE A 153 -0.74 -7.44 -2.58
N HIS A 154 -1.31 -7.76 -1.43
CA HIS A 154 -1.76 -6.82 -0.41
C HIS A 154 -0.97 -7.07 0.87
N LEU A 155 -0.38 -6.04 1.45
CA LEU A 155 0.34 -6.16 2.70
C LEU A 155 0.22 -4.91 3.59
N PRO A 156 0.19 -5.08 4.92
CA PRO A 156 -0.08 -6.35 5.58
C PRO A 156 -1.56 -6.74 5.46
N ILE A 157 -1.85 -8.00 5.78
CA ILE A 157 -3.17 -8.43 6.23
C ILE A 157 -3.05 -8.99 7.66
N PHE A 158 -4.14 -8.91 8.39
CA PHE A 158 -4.26 -9.31 9.78
C PHE A 158 -5.17 -10.52 9.86
N ASN A 159 -4.84 -11.44 10.76
CA ASN A 159 -5.72 -12.53 11.17
C ASN A 159 -6.39 -12.15 12.49
N ASN A 160 -7.35 -11.23 12.42
CA ASN A 160 -8.13 -10.80 13.57
C ASN A 160 -9.54 -10.48 13.09
N LYS A 161 -10.53 -11.00 13.81
CA LYS A 161 -11.92 -10.62 13.59
C LYS A 161 -12.07 -9.11 13.75
N ASP A 162 -12.76 -8.50 12.81
CA ASP A 162 -13.29 -7.15 13.01
C ASP A 162 -14.30 -7.15 14.17
N LEU A 163 -14.70 -5.96 14.64
CA LEU A 163 -15.64 -5.83 15.76
C LEU A 163 -16.94 -6.60 15.50
N TYR A 164 -17.38 -6.68 14.24
CA TYR A 164 -18.60 -7.36 13.81
C TYR A 164 -18.37 -8.84 13.46
N LYS A 165 -17.15 -9.37 13.65
CA LYS A 165 -16.77 -10.77 13.41
C LYS A 165 -17.09 -11.29 12.00
N ILE A 166 -17.11 -10.40 11.01
CA ILE A 166 -17.45 -10.69 9.62
C ILE A 166 -16.30 -11.38 8.89
N CYS A 167 -15.05 -11.04 9.24
CA CYS A 167 -13.89 -11.52 8.51
C CYS A 167 -12.64 -11.72 9.37
N ASP A 168 -11.96 -12.85 9.17
CA ASP A 168 -10.72 -13.17 9.90
C ASP A 168 -9.49 -12.53 9.25
N TYR A 169 -9.24 -12.83 7.97
CA TYR A 169 -8.07 -12.33 7.23
C TYR A 169 -8.41 -11.06 6.47
N ARG A 170 -7.83 -9.92 6.82
CA ARG A 170 -8.21 -8.63 6.23
C ARG A 170 -7.10 -7.60 6.25
N VAL A 171 -7.15 -6.64 5.34
CA VAL A 171 -6.33 -5.42 5.45
C VAL A 171 -6.80 -4.57 6.64
N LYS A 172 -6.00 -3.57 7.02
CA LYS A 172 -6.48 -2.50 7.90
C LYS A 172 -7.66 -1.79 7.21
N LEU A 173 -8.79 -1.72 7.90
CA LEU A 173 -10.03 -1.13 7.41
C LEU A 173 -10.19 0.29 7.95
N ASN A 174 -10.90 1.13 7.19
CA ASN A 174 -11.28 2.49 7.57
C ASN A 174 -12.56 2.47 8.40
N VAL A 175 -12.60 1.65 9.44
CA VAL A 175 -13.68 1.56 10.43
C VAL A 175 -13.05 1.53 11.82
N ASP A 176 -13.85 1.61 12.88
CA ASP A 176 -13.33 1.40 14.23
C ASP A 176 -12.74 -0.01 14.35
N GLU A 177 -11.42 -0.10 14.55
CA GLU A 177 -10.69 -1.36 14.56
C GLU A 177 -10.15 -1.70 15.95
N PRO A 178 -10.16 -2.98 16.35
CA PRO A 178 -9.50 -3.43 17.58
C PRO A 178 -7.97 -3.50 17.44
N LEU A 179 -7.40 -3.12 16.29
CA LEU A 179 -5.97 -3.17 16.02
C LEU A 179 -5.26 -1.97 16.65
N ILE A 180 -4.72 -2.18 17.85
CA ILE A 180 -3.97 -1.18 18.61
C ILE A 180 -2.47 -1.48 18.60
N ASN A 181 -1.64 -0.44 18.72
CA ASN A 181 -0.18 -0.52 18.90
C ASN A 181 0.55 -1.32 17.80
N LEU A 182 0.16 -1.12 16.54
CA LEU A 182 0.78 -1.76 15.38
C LEU A 182 2.25 -1.32 15.21
N THR A 183 3.09 -2.27 14.81
CA THR A 183 4.54 -2.12 14.72
C THR A 183 5.09 -2.56 13.37
N LYS A 184 6.38 -2.31 13.14
CA LYS A 184 7.13 -2.85 12.00
C LYS A 184 6.93 -4.34 11.78
N LYS A 185 6.85 -5.14 12.85
CA LYS A 185 6.70 -6.61 12.73
C LYS A 185 5.40 -6.99 12.05
N ASP A 186 4.35 -6.18 12.21
CA ASP A 186 3.02 -6.49 11.70
C ASP A 186 2.93 -6.40 10.16
N PHE A 187 3.83 -5.64 9.53
CA PHE A 187 4.02 -5.69 8.07
C PHE A 187 4.40 -7.08 7.57
N PHE A 188 5.05 -7.90 8.40
CA PHE A 188 5.67 -9.17 8.03
C PHE A 188 5.03 -10.37 8.75
N ASN A 189 3.76 -10.27 9.12
CA ASN A 189 2.99 -11.42 9.62
C ASN A 189 2.35 -12.17 8.44
N TYR A 190 1.36 -11.56 7.81
CA TYR A 190 0.61 -12.17 6.71
C TYR A 190 0.42 -11.19 5.55
N TRP A 191 0.51 -11.70 4.32
CA TRP A 191 0.18 -10.96 3.09
C TRP A 191 -0.94 -11.64 2.32
N GLY A 192 -1.81 -10.85 1.69
CA GLY A 192 -2.87 -11.34 0.83
C GLY A 192 -2.41 -11.43 -0.63
N ILE A 193 -2.60 -12.59 -1.27
CA ILE A 193 -2.26 -12.78 -2.69
C ILE A 193 -3.54 -13.09 -3.48
N ALA A 194 -3.89 -12.21 -4.42
CA ALA A 194 -4.99 -12.40 -5.35
C ALA A 194 -4.48 -12.92 -6.71
N LYS A 195 -5.13 -13.99 -7.18
CA LYS A 195 -5.10 -14.43 -8.58
C LYS A 195 -6.47 -14.16 -9.22
N LYS A 196 -6.62 -14.45 -10.52
CA LYS A 196 -7.87 -14.18 -11.27
C LYS A 196 -9.15 -14.70 -10.61
N LYS A 197 -9.10 -15.87 -9.94
CA LYS A 197 -10.27 -16.52 -9.33
C LYS A 197 -10.11 -16.88 -7.85
N ASN A 198 -8.88 -16.86 -7.34
CA ASN A 198 -8.54 -17.40 -6.03
C ASN A 198 -7.79 -16.35 -5.22
N LYS A 199 -8.04 -16.34 -3.91
CA LYS A 199 -7.26 -15.61 -2.92
C LYS A 199 -6.47 -16.60 -2.07
N TYR A 200 -5.33 -16.14 -1.62
CA TYR A 200 -4.40 -16.88 -0.79
C TYR A 200 -3.87 -15.97 0.29
N VAL A 201 -3.43 -16.55 1.39
CA VAL A 201 -2.67 -15.88 2.43
C VAL A 201 -1.26 -16.44 2.41
N TYR A 202 -0.28 -15.54 2.47
CA TYR A 202 1.12 -15.85 2.64
C TYR A 202 1.53 -15.55 4.07
N ASP A 203 1.95 -16.57 4.80
CA ASP A 203 2.63 -16.44 6.07
C ASP A 203 4.09 -16.09 5.81
N VAL A 204 4.43 -14.83 6.07
CA VAL A 204 5.74 -14.26 5.79
C VAL A 204 6.82 -14.86 6.70
N LYS A 205 6.46 -15.16 7.94
CA LYS A 205 7.38 -15.76 8.92
C LYS A 205 7.75 -17.19 8.54
N ASN A 206 6.75 -17.98 8.15
CA ASN A 206 6.93 -19.40 7.83
C ASN A 206 7.19 -19.68 6.35
N LYS A 207 7.18 -18.65 5.49
CA LYS A 207 7.35 -18.75 4.03
C LYS A 207 6.35 -19.71 3.36
N LYS A 208 5.10 -19.72 3.86
CA LYS A 208 4.05 -20.65 3.40
C LYS A 208 2.87 -19.91 2.81
N VAL A 209 2.38 -20.40 1.67
CA VAL A 209 1.15 -19.92 1.05
C VAL A 209 0.05 -20.94 1.27
N PHE A 210 -1.11 -20.50 1.74
CA PHE A 210 -2.29 -21.33 1.89
C PHE A 210 -3.51 -20.69 1.24
N LYS A 211 -4.43 -21.54 0.76
CA LYS A 211 -5.65 -21.10 0.09
C LYS A 211 -6.67 -20.63 1.13
N GLN A 212 -6.70 -19.34 1.35
CA GLN A 212 -7.57 -18.68 2.31
C GLN A 212 -8.09 -17.36 1.72
N ILE A 213 -9.37 -17.07 1.94
CA ILE A 213 -9.96 -15.79 1.54
C ILE A 213 -9.46 -14.71 2.50
N TYR A 214 -9.08 -13.56 1.94
CA TYR A 214 -8.85 -12.34 2.70
C TYR A 214 -9.69 -11.19 2.13
N TYR A 215 -9.93 -10.17 2.94
CA TYR A 215 -10.82 -9.06 2.61
C TYR A 215 -10.04 -7.74 2.52
N THR A 216 -10.29 -7.01 1.43
CA THR A 216 -9.93 -5.60 1.27
C THR A 216 -11.10 -4.73 1.73
N GLN A 217 -10.90 -3.43 2.01
CA GLN A 217 -11.97 -2.47 2.31
C GLN A 217 -13.21 -2.67 1.42
N LYS A 218 -13.04 -2.57 0.10
CA LYS A 218 -14.13 -2.74 -0.88
C LYS A 218 -14.90 -4.07 -0.77
N THR A 219 -14.23 -5.14 -0.36
CA THR A 219 -14.90 -6.45 -0.20
C THR A 219 -15.49 -6.63 1.17
N TYR A 220 -14.94 -5.95 2.18
CA TYR A 220 -15.50 -5.86 3.52
C TYR A 220 -16.82 -5.07 3.47
N ASP A 221 -16.82 -3.85 2.90
CA ASP A 221 -18.00 -2.98 2.81
C ASP A 221 -19.21 -3.73 2.22
N LYS A 222 -18.99 -4.44 1.10
CA LYS A 222 -20.05 -5.23 0.45
C LYS A 222 -20.68 -6.31 1.34
N ILE A 223 -19.89 -6.90 2.23
CA ILE A 223 -20.36 -7.96 3.13
C ILE A 223 -20.98 -7.33 4.37
N PHE A 224 -20.38 -6.26 4.88
CA PHE A 224 -20.92 -5.45 5.95
C PHE A 224 -22.31 -4.92 5.59
N ASP A 225 -22.46 -4.25 4.44
CA ASP A 225 -23.75 -3.72 3.97
C ASP A 225 -24.81 -4.81 3.86
N LYS A 226 -24.42 -5.98 3.37
CA LYS A 226 -25.30 -7.14 3.27
C LYS A 226 -25.71 -7.65 4.66
N ALA A 227 -24.76 -7.81 5.57
CA ALA A 227 -25.03 -8.29 6.93
C ALA A 227 -25.88 -7.27 7.72
N TYR A 228 -25.64 -5.97 7.53
CA TYR A 228 -26.45 -4.89 8.07
C TYR A 228 -27.89 -4.96 7.58
N ALA A 229 -28.09 -5.06 6.26
CA ALA A 229 -29.42 -5.17 5.66
C ALA A 229 -30.18 -6.44 6.10
N GLU A 230 -29.46 -7.51 6.43
CA GLU A 230 -30.02 -8.77 6.93
C GLU A 230 -30.20 -8.80 8.46
N GLY A 231 -29.80 -7.74 9.19
CA GLY A 231 -29.89 -7.70 10.65
C GLY A 231 -28.95 -8.68 11.37
N LYS A 232 -27.80 -8.98 10.76
CA LYS A 232 -26.82 -10.00 11.23
C LYS A 232 -25.53 -9.40 11.81
N LEU A 233 -25.53 -8.11 12.12
CA LEU A 233 -24.43 -7.51 12.87
C LEU A 233 -24.75 -7.72 14.36
N GLU A 234 -24.03 -8.65 15.00
CA GLU A 234 -24.08 -8.92 16.45
C GLU A 234 -22.97 -8.18 17.19
#